data_AF-A0A958N4C0-F1
#
_entry.id   AF-A0A958N4C0-F1
#
_cell.length_a   1.000
_cell.length_b   1.000
_cell.length_c   1.000
_cell.angle_alpha   90.00
_cell.angle_beta   90.00
_cell.angle_gamma   90.00
#
_symmetry.space_group_name_H-M   'P 1'
#
loop_
_entity.id
_entity.type
_entity.pdbx_description
1 polymer ?
#
loop_
_entity_poly.entity_id
_entity_poly.type
_entity_poly.pdbx_seq_one_letter_code
_entity_poly.pdbx_strand_id
1 'polypeptide(L)'
;MNLLKLVLFFALSLFFINCSSDKEETATDKEESATPSFTSLYNNVFGTTNCASCHQPGGQAFDTDGVELDFSTQANAYNTLTSKNVTGATSIGTCNGVAIVASAATNSYLAAVLYDDYATSSFGGVASCTPYSAHRQDANLSSLASQYKSTLIDWINAGAPNN
;
A
#
# COMPACT_ATOMS: atom_id res chain seq x y z
N MET A 1 32.53 -26.68 -47.62
CA MET A 1 33.90 -26.34 -47.19
C MET A 1 34.30 -25.03 -47.85
N ASN A 2 34.49 -23.96 -47.07
CA ASN A 2 35.48 -22.92 -47.34
C ASN A 2 35.61 -22.00 -46.12
N LEU A 3 36.78 -22.14 -45.47
CA LEU A 3 37.36 -21.21 -44.51
C LEU A 3 37.62 -19.86 -45.20
N LEU A 4 37.33 -18.74 -44.53
CA LEU A 4 38.33 -17.69 -44.38
C LEU A 4 38.01 -16.77 -43.19
N LYS A 5 38.96 -16.73 -42.26
CA LYS A 5 39.02 -15.82 -41.11
C LYS A 5 39.42 -14.42 -41.61
N LEU A 6 38.86 -13.35 -41.06
CA LEU A 6 39.64 -12.13 -40.85
C LEU A 6 39.16 -11.37 -39.61
N VAL A 7 40.08 -11.29 -38.66
CA VAL A 7 40.03 -10.52 -37.43
C VAL A 7 40.26 -9.05 -37.78
N LEU A 8 39.46 -8.13 -37.26
CA LEU A 8 39.88 -6.74 -37.10
C LEU A 8 39.47 -6.23 -35.72
N PHE A 9 40.46 -6.18 -34.83
CA PHE A 9 40.44 -5.41 -33.60
C PHE A 9 40.38 -3.93 -33.96
N PHE A 10 39.39 -3.20 -33.46
CA PHE A 10 39.47 -1.74 -33.36
C PHE A 10 39.35 -1.34 -31.89
N ALA A 11 40.52 -1.32 -31.25
CA ALA A 11 40.70 -0.58 -30.01
C ALA A 11 40.88 0.89 -30.39
N LEU A 12 39.93 1.74 -29.97
CA LEU A 12 40.14 3.19 -29.96
C LEU A 12 39.65 3.74 -28.63
N SER A 13 40.57 3.78 -27.68
CA SER A 13 40.46 4.56 -26.47
C SER A 13 40.59 6.04 -26.83
N LEU A 14 39.50 6.79 -26.69
CA LEU A 14 39.54 8.26 -26.66
C LEU A 14 39.09 8.71 -25.27
N PHE A 15 40.09 9.10 -24.48
CA PHE A 15 39.93 9.93 -23.29
C PHE A 15 39.34 11.28 -23.71
N PHE A 16 38.18 11.65 -23.16
CA PHE A 16 37.80 13.04 -23.01
C PHE A 16 37.74 13.36 -21.52
N ILE A 17 38.83 13.93 -21.02
CA ILE A 17 38.86 14.73 -19.81
C ILE A 17 38.15 16.04 -20.18
N ASN A 18 36.90 16.21 -19.75
CA ASN A 18 36.29 17.53 -19.66
C ASN A 18 35.92 17.80 -18.20
N CYS A 19 36.71 18.67 -17.59
CA CYS A 19 36.50 19.23 -16.27
C CYS A 19 35.92 20.63 -16.47
N SER A 20 34.96 21.01 -15.63
CA SER A 20 34.30 22.33 -15.55
C SER A 20 33.05 22.51 -16.40
N SER A 21 31.88 22.32 -15.79
CA SER A 21 31.14 23.40 -15.14
C SER A 21 29.81 22.83 -14.64
N ASP A 22 29.54 23.07 -13.36
CA ASP A 22 28.21 23.10 -12.72
C ASP A 22 27.26 21.98 -13.12
N LYS A 23 27.43 20.82 -12.47
CA LYS A 23 26.30 19.93 -12.26
C LYS A 23 25.29 20.68 -11.42
N GLU A 24 24.29 21.24 -12.09
CA GLU A 24 22.97 21.43 -11.54
C GLU A 24 22.56 20.09 -10.92
N GLU A 25 22.81 19.99 -9.62
CA GLU A 25 22.33 18.95 -8.75
C GLU A 25 20.82 19.13 -8.79
N THR A 26 20.16 18.45 -9.74
CA THR A 26 18.73 18.23 -9.66
C THR A 26 18.56 17.55 -8.33
N ALA A 27 18.12 18.32 -7.33
CA ALA A 27 17.70 17.83 -6.04
C ALA A 27 16.62 16.81 -6.36
N THR A 28 17.05 15.55 -6.51
CA THR A 28 16.19 14.43 -6.20
C THR A 28 16.00 14.63 -4.72
N ASP A 29 14.94 15.36 -4.37
CA ASP A 29 14.46 15.47 -3.00
C ASP A 29 14.43 14.04 -2.52
N LYS A 30 15.47 13.70 -1.76
CA LYS A 30 15.61 12.43 -1.11
C LYS A 30 14.50 12.55 -0.09
N GLU A 31 13.30 12.11 -0.46
CA GLU A 31 12.18 11.92 0.46
C GLU A 31 12.83 11.24 1.64
N GLU A 32 13.06 12.03 2.69
CA GLU A 32 13.55 11.54 3.94
C GLU A 32 12.55 10.47 4.28
N SER A 33 13.01 9.21 4.27
CA SER A 33 12.17 8.05 4.45
C SER A 33 11.65 8.15 5.88
N ALA A 34 10.59 8.94 6.02
CA ALA A 34 9.93 9.20 7.26
C ALA A 34 9.53 7.82 7.74
N THR A 35 9.93 7.49 8.97
CA THR A 35 9.58 6.21 9.56
C THR A 35 8.08 6.00 9.34
N PRO A 36 7.68 4.88 8.69
CA PRO A 36 6.27 4.67 8.35
C PRO A 36 5.45 4.69 9.64
N SER A 37 4.67 5.75 9.79
CA SER A 37 3.90 6.02 10.99
C SER A 37 2.41 6.07 10.66
N PHE A 38 1.58 5.71 11.64
CA PHE A 38 0.14 5.83 11.45
C PHE A 38 -0.27 7.29 11.24
N THR A 39 0.41 8.23 11.88
CA THR A 39 0.18 9.67 11.67
C THR A 39 0.34 10.07 10.20
N SER A 40 1.39 9.59 9.53
CA SER A 40 1.60 9.87 8.10
C SER A 40 0.52 9.25 7.23
N LEU A 41 0.17 7.99 7.47
CA LEU A 41 -0.90 7.30 6.75
C LEU A 41 -2.27 7.96 6.98
N TYR A 42 -2.55 8.42 8.19
CA TYR A 42 -3.80 9.11 8.48
C TYR A 42 -3.88 10.45 7.74
N ASN A 43 -2.85 11.29 7.85
CA ASN A 43 -2.88 12.62 7.22
C ASN A 43 -2.94 12.56 5.69
N ASN A 44 -2.38 11.51 5.09
CA ASN A 44 -2.27 11.42 3.64
C ASN A 44 -3.22 10.42 2.98
N VAL A 45 -3.78 9.47 3.74
CA VAL A 45 -4.67 8.42 3.21
C VAL A 45 -5.99 8.40 3.97
N PHE A 46 -6.00 7.97 5.23
CA PHE A 46 -7.24 7.62 5.93
C PHE A 46 -8.09 8.83 6.35
N GLY A 47 -7.46 9.90 6.79
CA GLY A 47 -8.09 11.16 7.19
C GLY A 47 -8.43 12.07 6.00
N THR A 48 -8.08 11.67 4.77
CA THR A 48 -8.48 12.41 3.57
C THR A 48 -9.97 12.24 3.31
N THR A 49 -10.57 13.18 2.57
CA THR A 49 -11.99 13.14 2.21
C THR A 49 -12.40 11.83 1.51
N ASN A 50 -11.48 11.13 0.85
CA ASN A 50 -11.80 9.91 0.13
C ASN A 50 -12.17 8.74 1.07
N CYS A 51 -11.44 8.57 2.17
CA CYS A 51 -11.70 7.49 3.13
C CYS A 51 -12.60 7.96 4.29
N ALA A 52 -12.31 9.13 4.85
CA ALA A 52 -13.04 9.66 6.00
C ALA A 52 -14.49 10.03 5.68
N SER A 53 -14.83 10.41 4.44
CA SER A 53 -16.23 10.75 4.11
C SER A 53 -17.17 9.54 4.18
N CYS A 54 -16.65 8.36 3.81
CA CYS A 54 -17.40 7.11 3.77
C CYS A 54 -17.35 6.37 5.12
N HIS A 55 -16.18 6.34 5.76
CA HIS A 55 -15.93 5.62 7.01
C HIS A 55 -15.91 6.57 8.21
N GLN A 56 -16.99 7.29 8.46
CA GLN A 56 -17.16 8.14 9.65
C GLN A 56 -18.57 7.93 10.20
N PRO A 57 -18.88 8.24 11.47
CA PRO A 57 -20.23 8.09 12.00
C PRO A 57 -21.29 8.76 11.11
N GLY A 58 -22.27 7.97 10.65
CA GLY A 58 -23.31 8.42 9.71
C GLY A 58 -22.90 8.40 8.22
N GLY A 59 -21.65 8.05 7.92
CA GLY A 59 -21.15 7.79 6.57
C GLY A 59 -21.68 6.46 6.00
N GLN A 60 -21.68 6.35 4.67
CA GLN A 60 -22.26 5.21 3.96
C GLN A 60 -21.61 3.87 4.29
N ALA A 61 -20.32 3.89 4.64
CA ALA A 61 -19.50 2.71 4.91
C ALA A 61 -19.04 2.62 6.37
N PHE A 62 -19.72 3.35 7.28
CA PHE A 62 -19.38 3.36 8.70
C PHE A 62 -19.55 2.00 9.33
N ASP A 63 -20.72 1.38 9.16
CA ASP A 63 -21.10 0.06 9.69
C ASP A 63 -21.75 -0.74 8.55
N THR A 64 -20.92 -1.14 7.59
CA THR A 64 -21.35 -1.98 6.47
C THR A 64 -20.85 -3.39 6.68
N ASP A 65 -21.75 -4.36 6.51
CA ASP A 65 -21.50 -5.78 6.72
C ASP A 65 -20.94 -6.11 8.12
N GLY A 66 -21.25 -5.26 9.10
CA GLY A 66 -20.94 -5.40 10.53
C GLY A 66 -19.56 -4.89 10.96
N VAL A 67 -18.73 -4.42 10.01
CA VAL A 67 -17.42 -3.87 10.34
C VAL A 67 -17.55 -2.38 10.51
N GLU A 68 -17.49 -1.95 11.77
CA GLU A 68 -17.54 -0.52 12.07
C GLU A 68 -16.13 0.12 11.93
N LEU A 69 -15.91 0.87 10.85
CA LEU A 69 -14.68 1.63 10.59
C LEU A 69 -14.93 3.13 10.79
N ASP A 70 -14.10 3.76 11.64
CA ASP A 70 -14.23 5.17 11.99
C ASP A 70 -12.92 5.92 11.74
N PHE A 71 -12.90 6.71 10.68
CA PHE A 71 -11.81 7.56 10.24
C PHE A 71 -12.09 9.05 10.51
N SER A 72 -13.07 9.38 11.36
CA SER A 72 -13.37 10.76 11.76
C SER A 72 -12.24 11.41 12.54
N THR A 73 -11.42 10.62 13.23
CA THR A 73 -10.22 11.06 13.94
C THR A 73 -9.10 10.04 13.79
N GLN A 74 -7.85 10.47 13.94
CA GLN A 74 -6.69 9.58 13.89
C GLN A 74 -6.79 8.49 14.97
N ALA A 75 -7.18 8.86 16.19
CA ALA A 75 -7.31 7.90 17.29
C ALA A 75 -8.36 6.82 16.98
N ASN A 76 -9.52 7.21 16.45
CA ASN A 76 -10.56 6.26 16.07
C ASN A 76 -10.13 5.38 14.90
N ALA A 77 -9.45 5.96 13.90
CA ALA A 77 -8.97 5.21 12.74
C ALA A 77 -7.97 4.13 13.18
N TYR A 78 -6.99 4.52 14.00
CA TYR A 78 -6.00 3.59 14.53
C TYR A 78 -6.68 2.46 15.31
N ASN A 79 -7.56 2.81 16.24
CA ASN A 79 -8.23 1.85 17.10
C ASN A 79 -9.09 0.87 16.27
N THR A 80 -9.92 1.37 15.37
CA THR A 80 -10.80 0.52 14.56
C THR A 80 -10.01 -0.40 13.63
N LEU A 81 -8.91 0.07 13.04
CA LEU A 81 -8.05 -0.76 12.17
C LEU A 81 -7.28 -1.85 12.93
N THR A 82 -6.79 -1.55 14.13
CA THR A 82 -5.86 -2.45 14.86
C THR A 82 -6.55 -3.33 15.90
N SER A 83 -7.76 -2.99 16.35
CA SER A 83 -8.45 -3.73 17.40
C SER A 83 -9.63 -4.57 16.92
N LYS A 84 -10.05 -4.43 15.65
CA LYS A 84 -11.23 -5.12 15.12
C LYS A 84 -10.85 -6.19 14.10
N ASN A 85 -11.76 -7.15 13.97
CA ASN A 85 -11.74 -8.15 12.90
C ASN A 85 -12.85 -7.82 11.92
N VAL A 86 -12.71 -8.32 10.71
CA VAL A 86 -13.80 -8.41 9.75
C VAL A 86 -14.94 -9.22 10.37
N THR A 87 -16.16 -8.73 10.21
CA THR A 87 -17.38 -9.42 10.60
C THR A 87 -18.18 -9.71 9.34
N GLY A 88 -18.87 -10.84 9.29
CA GLY A 88 -19.84 -11.10 8.22
C GLY A 88 -19.25 -11.29 6.81
N ALA A 89 -20.09 -11.01 5.82
CA ALA A 89 -19.81 -11.15 4.40
C ALA A 89 -19.49 -9.78 3.80
N THR A 90 -18.33 -9.21 4.15
CA THR A 90 -17.82 -7.98 3.53
C THR A 90 -17.43 -8.16 2.05
N SER A 91 -17.70 -9.33 1.44
CA SER A 91 -17.23 -9.75 0.12
C SER A 91 -17.87 -11.08 -0.37
N ILE A 92 -17.39 -11.63 -1.49
CA ILE A 92 -17.77 -12.98 -1.95
C ILE A 92 -17.19 -14.00 -0.96
N GLY A 93 -18.05 -14.52 -0.07
CA GLY A 93 -17.69 -15.44 1.01
C GLY A 93 -17.80 -14.81 2.40
N THR A 94 -17.38 -15.52 3.45
CA THR A 94 -17.35 -15.01 4.82
C THR A 94 -15.90 -14.82 5.25
N CYS A 95 -15.48 -13.57 5.47
CA CYS A 95 -14.14 -13.24 5.99
C CYS A 95 -14.15 -13.02 7.51
N ASN A 96 -15.24 -13.42 8.17
CA ASN A 96 -15.46 -13.25 9.60
C ASN A 96 -14.26 -13.77 10.43
N GLY A 97 -13.75 -12.93 11.31
CA GLY A 97 -12.64 -13.25 12.21
C GLY A 97 -11.24 -12.94 11.64
N VAL A 98 -11.12 -12.56 10.36
CA VAL A 98 -9.84 -12.08 9.83
C VAL A 98 -9.52 -10.70 10.41
N ALA A 99 -8.30 -10.49 10.89
CA ALA A 99 -7.88 -9.19 11.40
C ALA A 99 -7.85 -8.12 10.31
N ILE A 100 -8.33 -6.91 10.63
CA ILE A 100 -8.28 -5.79 9.69
C ILE A 100 -6.82 -5.40 9.44
N VAL A 101 -6.05 -5.21 10.51
CA VAL A 101 -4.59 -5.12 10.49
C VAL A 101 -4.02 -6.27 11.30
N ALA A 102 -3.31 -7.17 10.63
CA ALA A 102 -2.54 -8.26 11.22
C ALA A 102 -1.05 -7.85 11.39
N SER A 103 -0.25 -8.71 12.03
CA SER A 103 1.19 -8.50 12.22
C SER A 103 2.03 -8.60 10.95
N ALA A 104 1.45 -9.06 9.84
CA ALA A 104 2.10 -9.19 8.54
C ALA A 104 1.11 -8.81 7.45
N ALA A 105 1.55 -8.02 6.48
CA ALA A 105 0.68 -7.48 5.44
C ALA A 105 -0.01 -8.56 4.59
N THR A 106 0.63 -9.72 4.38
CA THR A 106 0.02 -10.87 3.69
C THR A 106 -1.21 -11.44 4.37
N ASN A 107 -1.41 -11.14 5.66
CA ASN A 107 -2.55 -11.58 6.46
C ASN A 107 -3.46 -10.41 6.89
N SER A 108 -3.12 -9.16 6.51
CA SER A 108 -3.90 -7.97 6.87
C SER A 108 -5.01 -7.73 5.85
N TYR A 109 -6.27 -7.78 6.28
CA TYR A 109 -7.40 -7.56 5.38
C TYR A 109 -7.35 -6.18 4.72
N LEU A 110 -6.87 -5.15 5.43
CA LEU A 110 -6.68 -3.81 4.89
C LEU A 110 -5.77 -3.79 3.65
N ALA A 111 -4.64 -4.50 3.70
CA ALA A 111 -3.71 -4.59 2.56
C ALA A 111 -4.37 -5.29 1.39
N ALA A 112 -5.12 -6.37 1.66
CA ALA A 112 -5.81 -7.15 0.64
C ALA A 112 -7.05 -6.45 0.05
N VAL A 113 -7.65 -5.49 0.76
CA VAL A 113 -8.70 -4.62 0.23
C VAL A 113 -8.11 -3.59 -0.73
N LEU A 114 -6.96 -3.00 -0.39
CA LEU A 114 -6.35 -1.90 -1.16
C LEU A 114 -5.46 -2.37 -2.31
N TYR A 115 -4.88 -3.58 -2.24
CA TYR A 115 -3.87 -4.04 -3.18
C TYR A 115 -4.10 -5.48 -3.66
N ASP A 116 -4.13 -5.67 -4.98
CA ASP A 116 -4.41 -6.96 -5.61
C ASP A 116 -3.36 -8.04 -5.29
N ASP A 117 -2.09 -7.67 -5.11
CA ASP A 117 -1.01 -8.62 -4.77
C ASP A 117 -1.09 -9.17 -3.35
N TYR A 118 -1.95 -8.59 -2.51
CA TYR A 118 -2.29 -9.11 -1.18
C TYR A 118 -3.67 -9.80 -1.16
N ALA A 119 -4.45 -9.71 -2.24
CA ALA A 119 -5.78 -10.28 -2.34
C ALA A 119 -5.75 -11.73 -2.84
N THR A 120 -5.53 -12.69 -1.94
CA THR A 120 -5.60 -14.12 -2.27
C THR A 120 -6.98 -14.71 -2.02
N SER A 121 -7.28 -15.83 -2.68
CA SER A 121 -8.43 -16.65 -2.31
C SER A 121 -8.18 -17.35 -0.97
N SER A 122 -9.26 -17.62 -0.22
CA SER A 122 -9.21 -18.18 1.13
C SER A 122 -8.32 -17.39 2.10
N PHE A 123 -8.44 -16.06 2.04
CA PHE A 123 -7.60 -15.13 2.78
C PHE A 123 -7.66 -15.35 4.29
N GLY A 124 -6.53 -15.16 4.97
CA GLY A 124 -6.41 -15.38 6.42
C GLY A 124 -6.67 -16.83 6.86
N GLY A 125 -6.61 -17.80 5.94
CA GLY A 125 -6.93 -19.21 6.20
C GLY A 125 -8.43 -19.50 6.26
N VAL A 126 -9.29 -18.54 5.96
CA VAL A 126 -10.74 -18.71 5.96
C VAL A 126 -11.19 -19.15 4.57
N ALA A 127 -11.73 -20.37 4.47
CA ALA A 127 -12.14 -20.95 3.19
C ALA A 127 -13.11 -20.02 2.44
N SER A 128 -12.83 -19.78 1.16
CA SER A 128 -13.63 -18.91 0.29
C SER A 128 -13.69 -17.43 0.73
N CYS A 129 -12.91 -16.99 1.71
CA CYS A 129 -12.76 -15.57 1.99
C CYS A 129 -12.01 -14.90 0.83
N THR A 130 -12.69 -14.01 0.11
CA THR A 130 -12.11 -13.18 -0.94
C THR A 130 -12.18 -11.73 -0.49
N PRO A 131 -11.09 -10.98 -0.32
CA PRO A 131 -11.16 -9.60 0.17
C PRO A 131 -11.97 -8.66 -0.74
N TYR A 132 -12.67 -7.69 -0.14
CA TYR A 132 -13.46 -6.69 -0.85
C TYR A 132 -12.61 -5.93 -1.88
N SER A 133 -13.08 -5.85 -3.14
CA SER A 133 -12.27 -5.37 -4.26
C SER A 133 -12.67 -4.01 -4.84
N ALA A 134 -13.79 -3.43 -4.44
CA ALA A 134 -14.30 -2.24 -5.11
C ALA A 134 -13.35 -1.03 -4.93
N HIS A 135 -12.66 -0.91 -3.79
CA HIS A 135 -11.67 0.15 -3.56
C HIS A 135 -10.50 0.12 -4.57
N ARG A 136 -10.18 -1.04 -5.15
CA ARG A 136 -9.11 -1.16 -6.16
C ARG A 136 -9.54 -0.71 -7.54
N GLN A 137 -10.84 -0.72 -7.79
CA GLN A 137 -11.45 -0.29 -9.06
C GLN A 137 -11.75 1.21 -9.07
N ASP A 138 -11.79 1.85 -7.89
CA ASP A 138 -11.93 3.29 -7.79
C ASP A 138 -10.63 3.99 -8.23
N ALA A 139 -10.71 4.81 -9.27
CA ALA A 139 -9.55 5.48 -9.87
C ALA A 139 -8.87 6.47 -8.92
N ASN A 140 -9.63 7.14 -8.05
CA ASN A 140 -9.10 8.11 -7.09
C ASN A 140 -8.40 7.39 -5.94
N LEU A 141 -8.98 6.27 -5.48
CA LEU A 141 -8.39 5.46 -4.42
C LEU A 141 -7.19 4.65 -4.92
N SER A 142 -7.21 4.12 -6.14
CA SER A 142 -6.11 3.31 -6.69
C SER A 142 -4.82 4.11 -6.90
N SER A 143 -4.92 5.38 -7.33
CA SER A 143 -3.77 6.28 -7.43
C SER A 143 -3.17 6.57 -6.06
N LEU A 144 -4.01 6.96 -5.10
CA LEU A 144 -3.60 7.26 -3.72
C LEU A 144 -3.00 6.02 -3.04
N ALA A 145 -3.67 4.88 -3.18
CA ALA A 145 -3.21 3.62 -2.62
C ALA A 145 -1.84 3.24 -3.21
N SER A 146 -1.63 3.41 -4.52
CA SER A 146 -0.35 3.08 -5.17
C SER A 146 0.80 3.95 -4.63
N GLN A 147 0.56 5.24 -4.41
CA GLN A 147 1.56 6.17 -3.86
C GLN A 147 1.99 5.76 -2.45
N TYR A 148 1.04 5.37 -1.60
CA TYR A 148 1.32 5.08 -0.18
C TYR A 148 1.49 3.58 0.12
N LYS A 149 1.62 2.74 -0.92
CA LYS A 149 1.69 1.29 -0.76
C LYS A 149 2.85 0.84 0.10
N SER A 150 4.09 1.24 -0.23
CA SER A 150 5.26 0.85 0.57
C SER A 150 5.09 1.28 2.03
N THR A 151 4.69 2.54 2.26
CA THR A 151 4.47 3.09 3.60
C THR A 151 3.43 2.30 4.40
N LEU A 152 2.29 1.93 3.80
CA LEU A 152 1.26 1.14 4.48
C LEU A 152 1.78 -0.25 4.83
N ILE A 153 2.41 -0.92 3.86
CA ILE A 153 2.93 -2.28 4.03
C ILE A 153 4.04 -2.31 5.08
N ASP A 154 4.95 -1.34 5.06
CA ASP A 154 6.03 -1.23 6.04
C ASP A 154 5.49 -0.92 7.44
N TRP A 155 4.49 -0.04 7.56
CA TRP A 155 3.80 0.21 8.83
C TRP A 155 3.16 -1.05 9.41
N ILE A 156 2.43 -1.82 8.58
CA ILE A 156 1.81 -3.09 9.01
C ILE A 156 2.89 -4.07 9.47
N ASN A 157 3.93 -4.28 8.65
CA ASN A 157 5.00 -5.24 8.94
C ASN A 157 5.86 -4.83 10.15
N ALA A 158 5.93 -3.54 10.47
CA ALA A 158 6.54 -3.02 11.70
C ALA A 158 5.66 -3.24 12.95
N GLY A 159 4.53 -3.93 12.84
CA GLY A 159 3.60 -4.18 13.93
C GLY A 159 2.58 -3.07 14.14
N ALA A 160 2.33 -2.25 13.11
CA ALA A 160 1.35 -1.18 13.11
C ALA A 160 1.48 -0.19 14.28
N PRO A 161 2.67 0.43 14.52
CA PRO A 161 2.86 1.32 15.66
C PRO A 161 1.96 2.57 15.62
N ASN A 162 1.55 3.06 16.80
CA ASN A 162 0.79 4.31 16.99
C ASN A 162 1.73 5.48 17.31
N ASN A 163 2.51 5.91 16.33
CA ASN A 163 3.53 6.96 16.47
C ASN A 163 3.33 8.14 15.50
#